data_AF-A0A258QKC7-F1
#
_entry.id   AF-A0A258QKC7-F1
#
_cell.length_a   1.000
_cell.length_b   1.000
_cell.length_c   1.000
_cell.angle_alpha   90.00
_cell.angle_beta   90.00
_cell.angle_gamma   90.00
#
_symmetry.space_group_name_H-M   'P 1'
#
loop_
_entity.id
_entity.type
_entity.pdbx_description
1 polymer ?
#
loop_
_entity_poly.entity_id
_entity_poly.type
_entity_poly.pdbx_seq_one_letter_code
_entity_poly.pdbx_strand_id
1 'polypeptide(L)'
;MSEFAPVPLDADNTPKIVTAASSRRAAKWFNYGTLVAVLIPLPLAIFWTGMSMLIYALNKHHPNPKVGYYTQMAAYRFYGVAGTAVAVSVFFPVHVVYYLVIWAIAAAILVPWTLYDLYRINHDHWTDSIIEPHQPFNDE
;
A
#
# COMPACT_ATOMS: atom_id res chain seq x y z
N MET A 1 26.47 -20.35 29.93
CA MET A 1 26.33 -20.65 28.50
C MET A 1 24.95 -21.26 28.32
N SER A 2 23.95 -20.43 28.00
CA SER A 2 22.60 -20.92 27.67
C SER A 2 22.64 -21.45 26.25
N GLU A 3 22.36 -22.73 26.12
CA GLU A 3 22.15 -23.41 24.85
C GLU A 3 21.02 -22.70 24.10
N PHE A 4 21.37 -21.92 23.08
CA PHE A 4 20.40 -21.47 22.09
C PHE A 4 19.99 -22.71 21.31
N ALA A 5 18.97 -23.42 21.81
CA ALA A 5 18.29 -24.42 21.02
C ALA A 5 17.96 -23.79 19.66
N PRO A 6 18.38 -24.40 18.54
CA PRO A 6 17.94 -23.93 17.24
C PRO A 6 16.41 -24.00 17.27
N VAL A 7 15.77 -22.84 17.26
CA VAL A 7 14.34 -22.76 16.94
C VAL A 7 14.22 -23.52 15.62
N PRO A 8 13.38 -24.56 15.50
CA PRO A 8 13.14 -25.19 14.22
C PRO A 8 12.56 -24.10 13.33
N LEU A 9 13.41 -23.47 12.51
CA LEU A 9 12.98 -22.61 11.43
C LEU A 9 12.28 -23.56 10.49
N ASP A 10 10.95 -23.59 10.61
CA ASP A 10 9.99 -24.36 9.83
C ASP A 10 10.65 -25.31 8.83
N ALA A 11 10.68 -26.59 9.21
CA ALA A 11 11.26 -27.70 8.47
C ALA A 11 10.46 -28.06 7.19
N ASP A 12 10.00 -27.07 6.44
CA ASP A 12 9.42 -27.24 5.12
C ASP A 12 10.25 -26.44 4.13
N ASN A 13 11.32 -27.06 3.62
CA ASN A 13 12.02 -26.68 2.38
C ASN A 13 11.12 -26.84 1.14
N THR A 14 9.81 -26.66 1.30
CA THR A 14 8.82 -26.75 0.24
C THR A 14 8.61 -25.38 -0.37
N PRO A 15 8.66 -25.26 -1.71
CA PRO A 15 8.35 -24.01 -2.39
C PRO A 15 6.98 -23.48 -1.96
N LYS A 16 6.95 -22.25 -1.42
CA LYS A 16 5.68 -21.64 -0.98
C LYS A 16 5.04 -20.90 -2.14
N ILE A 17 3.86 -21.33 -2.55
CA ILE A 17 3.12 -20.70 -3.65
C ILE A 17 2.26 -19.55 -3.09
N VAL A 18 2.52 -18.33 -3.56
CA VAL A 18 1.64 -17.19 -3.39
C VAL A 18 0.69 -17.12 -4.58
N THR A 19 -0.60 -17.31 -4.32
CA THR A 19 -1.61 -17.31 -5.37
C THR A 19 -1.77 -15.94 -6.02
N ALA A 20 -2.12 -15.95 -7.30
CA ALA A 20 -2.50 -14.79 -8.10
C ALA A 20 -3.63 -13.99 -7.43
N ALA A 21 -4.61 -14.69 -6.85
CA ALA A 21 -5.73 -14.08 -6.14
C ALA A 21 -5.28 -13.34 -4.88
N SER A 22 -4.35 -13.90 -4.11
CA SER A 22 -3.73 -13.24 -2.94
C SER A 22 -3.00 -11.97 -3.36
N SER A 23 -2.13 -12.08 -4.38
CA SER A 23 -1.36 -10.95 -4.92
C SER A 23 -2.27 -9.81 -5.38
N ARG A 24 -3.34 -10.14 -6.12
CA ARG A 24 -4.33 -9.16 -6.56
C ARG A 24 -5.03 -8.46 -5.39
N ARG A 25 -5.34 -9.17 -4.30
CA ARG A 25 -5.94 -8.57 -3.10
C ARG A 25 -4.94 -7.65 -2.41
N ALA A 26 -3.68 -8.07 -2.28
CA ALA A 26 -2.61 -7.27 -1.70
C ALA A 26 -2.46 -5.91 -2.41
N ALA A 27 -2.48 -5.91 -3.74
CA ALA A 27 -2.37 -4.70 -4.57
C ALA A 27 -3.53 -3.69 -4.39
N LYS A 28 -4.70 -4.13 -3.90
CA LYS A 28 -5.88 -3.26 -3.74
C LYS A 28 -5.91 -2.51 -2.41
N TRP A 29 -5.23 -2.98 -1.37
CA TRP A 29 -5.34 -2.43 -0.01
C TRP A 29 -5.05 -0.94 0.06
N PHE A 30 -4.00 -0.49 -0.63
CA PHE A 30 -3.65 0.93 -0.68
C PHE A 30 -4.78 1.76 -1.29
N ASN A 31 -5.33 1.30 -2.42
CA ASN A 31 -6.44 1.97 -3.10
C ASN A 31 -7.71 2.02 -2.24
N TYR A 32 -8.05 0.92 -1.55
CA TYR A 32 -9.22 0.90 -0.67
C TYR A 32 -9.09 1.86 0.50
N GLY A 33 -7.96 1.88 1.19
CA GLY A 33 -7.81 2.81 2.31
C GLY A 33 -7.73 4.27 1.85
N THR A 34 -7.17 4.56 0.67
CA THR A 34 -7.24 5.91 0.09
C THR A 34 -8.70 6.32 -0.16
N LEU A 35 -9.55 5.44 -0.71
CA LEU A 35 -10.98 5.75 -0.87
C LEU A 35 -11.67 6.00 0.47
N VAL A 36 -11.45 5.15 1.47
CA VAL A 36 -12.05 5.32 2.81
C VAL A 36 -11.61 6.63 3.45
N ALA A 37 -10.32 6.96 3.34
CA ALA A 37 -9.75 8.18 3.91
C ALA A 37 -10.26 9.46 3.24
N VAL A 38 -10.58 9.40 1.95
CA VAL A 38 -10.94 10.55 1.13
C VAL A 38 -12.44 10.75 1.02
N LEU A 39 -13.26 9.69 1.09
CA LEU A 39 -14.73 9.82 0.98
C LEU A 39 -15.39 10.31 2.26
N ILE A 40 -14.72 10.13 3.40
CA ILE A 40 -15.24 10.55 4.70
C ILE A 40 -14.49 11.83 5.10
N PRO A 41 -15.16 13.00 5.19
CA PRO A 41 -14.54 14.28 5.56
C PRO A 41 -14.26 14.37 7.07
N LEU A 42 -13.68 13.32 7.63
CA LEU A 42 -13.12 13.23 8.98
C LEU A 42 -11.59 13.30 8.87
N PRO A 43 -10.85 13.57 9.96
CA PRO A 43 -9.38 13.57 9.96
C PRO A 43 -8.76 12.17 9.74
N LEU A 44 -9.47 11.25 9.06
CA LEU A 44 -9.01 9.92 8.68
C LEU A 44 -7.82 9.96 7.73
N ALA A 45 -7.70 11.00 6.88
CA ALA A 45 -6.55 11.17 6.00
C ALA A 45 -5.22 11.22 6.77
N ILE A 46 -5.20 11.78 7.98
CA ILE A 46 -4.00 11.84 8.82
C ILE A 46 -3.60 10.42 9.27
N PHE A 47 -4.55 9.65 9.81
CA PHE A 47 -4.29 8.27 10.22
C PHE A 47 -3.93 7.38 9.03
N TRP A 48 -4.60 7.58 7.91
CA TRP A 48 -4.30 6.88 6.67
C TRP A 48 -2.89 7.19 6.18
N THR A 49 -2.39 8.42 6.35
CA THR A 49 -1.02 8.77 5.95
C THR A 49 0.04 7.92 6.67
N GLY A 50 -0.15 7.62 7.96
CA GLY A 50 0.74 6.69 8.67
C GLY A 50 0.53 5.23 8.25
N MET A 51 -0.74 4.80 8.19
CA MET A 51 -1.11 3.44 7.79
C MET A 51 -0.64 3.09 6.36
N SER A 52 -0.68 4.05 5.45
CA SER A 52 -0.28 3.89 4.05
C SER A 52 1.22 3.63 3.92
N MET A 53 2.05 4.17 4.81
CA MET A 53 3.48 3.85 4.86
C MET A 53 3.71 2.39 5.24
N LEU A 54 2.96 1.88 6.23
CA LEU A 54 3.04 0.47 6.60
C LEU A 54 2.62 -0.44 5.44
N ILE A 55 1.47 -0.15 4.82
CA ILE A 55 0.97 -0.93 3.67
C ILE A 55 1.97 -0.87 2.52
N TYR A 56 2.57 0.29 2.26
CA TYR A 56 3.62 0.42 1.26
C TYR A 56 4.82 -0.47 1.58
N ALA A 57 5.32 -0.45 2.82
CA ALA A 57 6.46 -1.28 3.25
C ALA A 57 6.16 -2.78 3.12
N LEU A 58 4.97 -3.21 3.56
CA LEU A 58 4.53 -4.62 3.47
C LEU A 58 4.41 -5.11 2.02
N ASN A 59 4.01 -4.24 1.10
CA ASN A 59 3.78 -4.61 -0.30
C ASN A 59 4.96 -4.34 -1.23
N LYS A 60 5.92 -3.48 -0.86
CA LYS A 60 7.00 -3.05 -1.75
C LYS A 60 7.91 -4.21 -2.18
N HIS A 61 8.15 -5.15 -1.27
CA HIS A 61 8.99 -6.35 -1.50
C HIS A 61 8.15 -7.62 -1.65
N HIS A 62 6.88 -7.48 -2.07
CA HIS A 62 6.02 -8.64 -2.30
C HIS A 62 6.61 -9.55 -3.41
N PRO A 63 6.53 -10.89 -3.28
CA PRO A 63 7.11 -11.84 -4.24
C PRO A 63 6.64 -11.61 -5.68
N ASN A 64 5.37 -11.24 -5.86
CA ASN A 64 4.86 -10.78 -7.14
C ASN A 64 5.18 -9.27 -7.35
N PRO A 65 6.01 -8.90 -8.35
CA PRO A 65 6.45 -7.52 -8.55
C PRO A 65 5.30 -6.57 -8.94
N LYS A 66 4.19 -7.07 -9.50
CA LYS A 66 3.02 -6.24 -9.82
C LYS A 66 2.41 -5.62 -8.57
N VAL A 67 2.43 -6.32 -7.43
CA VAL A 67 1.90 -5.80 -6.16
C VAL A 67 2.67 -4.55 -5.72
N GLY A 68 4.01 -4.63 -5.77
CA GLY A 68 4.88 -3.49 -5.48
C GLY A 68 4.66 -2.33 -6.46
N TYR A 69 4.52 -2.61 -7.75
CA TYR A 69 4.28 -1.59 -8.79
C TYR A 69 2.96 -0.83 -8.57
N TYR A 70 1.84 -1.54 -8.41
CA TYR A 70 0.53 -0.89 -8.18
C TYR A 70 0.51 -0.12 -6.86
N THR A 71 1.08 -0.69 -5.79
CA THR A 71 1.18 -0.01 -4.50
C THR A 71 2.02 1.27 -4.61
N GLN A 72 3.13 1.24 -5.36
CA GLN A 72 3.99 2.41 -5.56
C GLN A 72 3.30 3.51 -6.37
N MET A 73 2.58 3.15 -7.43
CA MET A 73 1.81 4.14 -8.18
C MET A 73 0.70 4.74 -7.33
N ALA A 74 -0.01 3.93 -6.53
CA ALA A 74 -1.06 4.41 -5.63
C ALA A 74 -0.48 5.35 -4.55
N ALA A 75 0.67 4.99 -3.97
CA ALA A 75 1.41 5.82 -3.03
C ALA A 75 1.86 7.14 -3.64
N TYR A 76 2.43 7.13 -4.85
CA TYR A 76 2.87 8.34 -5.54
C TYR A 76 1.72 9.35 -5.72
N ARG A 77 0.55 8.87 -6.17
CA ARG A 77 -0.66 9.70 -6.33
C ARG A 77 -1.15 10.27 -5.00
N PHE A 78 -1.28 9.41 -3.99
CA PHE A 78 -1.74 9.83 -2.66
C PHE A 78 -0.80 10.85 -2.02
N TYR A 79 0.51 10.57 -1.96
CA TYR A 79 1.47 11.47 -1.34
C TYR A 79 1.66 12.77 -2.13
N GLY A 80 1.57 12.73 -3.46
CA GLY A 80 1.57 13.94 -4.28
C GLY A 80 0.41 14.87 -3.90
N VAL A 81 -0.83 14.35 -3.91
CA VAL A 81 -2.01 15.15 -3.58
C VAL A 81 -2.02 15.58 -2.12
N ALA A 82 -1.76 14.66 -1.18
CA ALA A 82 -1.78 14.95 0.26
C ALA A 82 -0.68 15.96 0.65
N GLY A 83 0.55 15.78 0.15
CA GLY A 83 1.64 16.70 0.40
C GLY A 83 1.38 18.10 -0.15
N THR A 84 0.87 18.20 -1.38
CA THR A 84 0.47 19.49 -1.97
C THR A 84 -0.67 20.14 -1.18
N ALA A 85 -1.70 19.37 -0.79
CA ALA A 85 -2.81 19.90 -0.01
C ALA A 85 -2.35 20.49 1.32
N VAL A 86 -1.44 19.80 2.05
CA VAL A 86 -0.85 20.32 3.29
C VAL A 86 -0.05 21.60 3.03
N ALA A 87 0.85 21.59 2.04
CA ALA A 87 1.69 22.75 1.71
C ALA A 87 0.86 23.99 1.35
N VAL A 88 -0.22 23.83 0.59
CA VAL A 88 -1.14 24.92 0.24
C VAL A 88 -1.95 25.38 1.46
N SER A 89 -2.39 24.45 2.31
CA SER A 89 -3.25 24.75 3.47
C SER A 89 -2.56 25.58 4.55
N VAL A 90 -1.22 25.63 4.57
CA VAL A 90 -0.47 26.50 5.50
C VAL A 90 -0.80 27.98 5.32
N PHE A 91 -1.23 28.39 4.13
CA PHE A 91 -1.58 29.77 3.82
C PHE A 91 -3.05 30.10 4.10
N PHE A 92 -3.85 29.14 4.57
CA PHE A 92 -5.27 29.36 4.83
C PHE A 92 -5.51 30.00 6.20
N PRO A 93 -6.50 30.90 6.32
CA PRO A 93 -6.98 31.32 7.63
C PRO A 93 -7.67 30.13 8.32
N VAL A 94 -7.79 30.18 9.64
CA VAL A 94 -8.36 29.11 10.47
C VAL A 94 -9.90 29.07 10.37
N HIS A 95 -10.39 28.77 9.16
CA HIS A 95 -11.81 28.58 8.87
C HIS A 95 -12.01 27.27 8.13
N VAL A 96 -12.92 26.43 8.65
CA VAL A 96 -13.15 25.05 8.18
C VAL A 96 -13.45 24.96 6.68
N VAL A 97 -14.08 26.00 6.10
CA VAL A 97 -14.48 26.02 4.69
C VAL A 97 -13.28 25.84 3.75
N TYR A 98 -12.13 26.45 4.02
CA TYR A 98 -10.95 26.31 3.17
C TYR A 98 -10.41 24.87 3.18
N TYR A 99 -10.43 24.22 4.35
CA TYR A 99 -10.02 22.82 4.50
C TYR A 99 -11.00 21.85 3.84
N LEU A 100 -12.30 22.17 3.84
CA LEU A 100 -13.30 21.38 3.11
C LEU A 100 -13.16 21.53 1.59
N VAL A 101 -12.84 22.73 1.10
CA VAL A 101 -12.60 22.96 -0.33
C VAL A 101 -11.36 22.21 -0.81
N ILE A 102 -10.23 22.30 -0.10
CA ILE A 102 -9.02 21.56 -0.49
C ILE A 102 -9.22 20.04 -0.37
N TRP A 103 -9.98 19.59 0.62
CA TRP A 103 -10.39 18.18 0.72
C TRP A 103 -11.24 17.76 -0.48
N ALA A 104 -12.22 18.57 -0.90
CA ALA A 104 -13.07 18.28 -2.05
C ALA A 104 -12.25 18.21 -3.36
N ILE A 105 -11.25 19.10 -3.52
CA ILE A 105 -10.31 19.06 -4.64
C ILE A 105 -9.47 17.78 -4.60
N ALA A 106 -8.90 17.44 -3.44
CA ALA A 106 -8.13 16.21 -3.27
C ALA A 106 -9.00 14.97 -3.59
N ALA A 107 -10.27 14.96 -3.15
CA ALA A 107 -11.22 13.90 -3.46
C ALA A 107 -11.54 13.80 -4.95
N ALA A 108 -11.77 14.93 -5.61
CA ALA A 108 -12.02 14.98 -7.05
C ALA A 108 -10.84 14.46 -7.87
N ILE A 109 -9.60 14.56 -7.36
CA ILE A 109 -8.40 14.02 -8.03
C ILE A 109 -8.20 12.54 -7.69
N LEU A 110 -8.21 12.18 -6.41
CA LEU A 110 -7.85 10.84 -5.95
C LEU A 110 -8.93 9.80 -6.28
N VAL A 111 -10.22 10.13 -6.11
CA VAL A 111 -11.29 9.15 -6.31
C VAL A 111 -11.30 8.59 -7.73
N PRO A 112 -11.29 9.39 -8.82
CA PRO A 112 -11.25 8.85 -10.17
C PRO A 112 -9.99 8.02 -10.44
N TRP A 113 -8.83 8.50 -9.99
CA TRP A 113 -7.56 7.82 -10.23
C TRP A 113 -7.45 6.48 -9.50
N THR A 114 -8.00 6.41 -8.29
CA THR A 114 -8.06 5.19 -7.49
C THR A 114 -9.06 4.19 -8.07
N LEU A 115 -10.22 4.65 -8.54
CA LEU A 115 -11.19 3.78 -9.22
C LEU A 115 -10.60 3.21 -10.52
N TYR A 116 -9.90 4.03 -11.30
CA TYR A 116 -9.20 3.58 -12.49
C TYR A 116 -8.11 2.54 -12.18
N ASP A 117 -7.36 2.75 -11.10
CA ASP A 117 -6.35 1.78 -10.64
C ASP A 117 -6.96 0.44 -10.24
N LEU A 118 -8.06 0.47 -9.49
CA LEU A 118 -8.80 -0.74 -9.10
C LEU A 118 -9.36 -1.46 -10.31
N TYR A 119 -9.90 -0.72 -11.29
CA TYR A 119 -10.34 -1.28 -12.56
C TYR A 119 -9.19 -1.99 -13.27
N ARG A 120 -8.02 -1.34 -13.39
CA ARG A 120 -6.82 -1.92 -14.01
C ARG A 120 -6.32 -3.15 -13.26
N ILE A 121 -6.24 -3.11 -11.93
CA ILE A 121 -5.85 -4.25 -11.08
C ILE A 121 -6.79 -5.45 -11.29
N ASN A 122 -8.08 -5.21 -11.51
CA ASN A 122 -9.06 -6.28 -11.73
C ASN A 122 -8.93 -6.93 -13.11
N HIS A 123 -8.55 -6.16 -14.13
CA HIS A 123 -8.44 -6.61 -15.52
C HIS A 123 -7.02 -7.01 -15.94
N ASP A 124 -6.02 -6.81 -15.08
CA ASP A 124 -4.66 -7.27 -15.34
C ASP A 124 -4.54 -8.79 -15.17
N HIS A 125 -3.60 -9.40 -15.88
CA HIS A 125 -3.28 -10.81 -15.76
C HIS A 125 -2.44 -11.06 -14.49
N TRP A 126 -2.94 -11.88 -13.57
CA TRP A 126 -2.23 -12.26 -12.36
C TRP A 126 -1.70 -13.68 -12.48
N THR A 127 -0.44 -13.88 -12.13
CA THR A 127 0.21 -15.20 -12.11
C THR A 127 0.57 -15.56 -10.68
N ASP A 128 0.54 -16.86 -10.39
CA ASP A 128 1.06 -17.39 -9.14
C ASP A 128 2.58 -17.10 -9.06
N SER A 129 3.07 -16.92 -7.84
CA SER A 129 4.47 -16.63 -7.57
C SER A 129 5.01 -17.69 -6.62
N ILE A 130 6.12 -18.31 -6.99
CA ILE A 130 6.77 -19.35 -6.18
C ILE A 130 7.85 -18.65 -5.36
N ILE A 131 7.80 -18.81 -4.04
CA ILE A 131 8.86 -18.39 -3.14
C ILE A 131 9.79 -19.58 -2.98
N GLU A 132 11.03 -19.43 -3.46
CA GLU A 132 12.07 -20.42 -3.23
C GLU A 132 12.45 -20.44 -1.74
N PRO A 133 12.64 -21.63 -1.15
CA PRO A 133 13.12 -21.75 0.22
C PRO A 133 14.46 -21.03 0.38
N HIS A 134 14.63 -20.31 1.49
CA HIS A 134 15.90 -19.66 1.81
C HIS A 134 16.99 -20.73 1.96
N GLN A 135 17.95 -20.80 1.04
CA GLN A 135 19.13 -21.64 1.23
C GLN A 135 20.01 -21.01 2.33
N PRO A 136 20.27 -21.71 3.45
CA PRO A 136 21.18 -21.19 4.47
C PRO A 136 22.56 -20.98 3.86
N PHE A 137 23.20 -19.86 4.22
CA PHE A 137 24.58 -19.60 3.84
C PHE A 137 25.48 -20.67 4.46
N ASN A 138 26.24 -21.40 3.63
CA ASN A 138 27.16 -22.43 4.08
C ASN A 138 28.55 -21.81 4.18
N ASP A 139 29.08 -21.64 5.39
CA ASP A 139 30.44 -21.17 5.66
C ASP A 139 31.42 -22.33 5.40
N GLU A 140 31.81 -22.58 4.14
CA GLU A 140 32.95 -23.46 3.79
C GLU A 140 34.29 -22.74 3.84
#